data_AF-A0A2E6PTX6-F1
#
_entry.id   AF-A0A2E6PTX6-F1
#
_cell.length_a   1.000
_cell.length_b   1.000
_cell.length_c   1.000
_cell.angle_alpha   90.00
_cell.angle_beta   90.00
_cell.angle_gamma   90.00
#
_symmetry.space_group_name_H-M   'P 1'
#
loop_
_entity.id
_entity.type
_entity.pdbx_description
1 polymer ?
#
loop_
_entity_poly.entity_id
_entity_poly.type
_entity_poly.pdbx_seq_one_letter_code
_entity_poly.pdbx_strand_id
1 'polypeptide(L)' 'MENVYEQFFFLKYSGGWSFSEAYNLPIGLRKWFVDRLIKQLELEKEAMENASKSNSNSQTLTSTNNPTPPPTYAKKYGQG' A
#
# COMPACT_ATOMS: atom_id res chain seq x y z
N MET A 1 3.84 -28.83 -18.59
CA MET A 1 3.16 -27.66 -19.20
C MET A 1 2.30 -26.89 -18.20
N GLU A 2 1.73 -27.56 -17.20
CA GLU A 2 0.89 -26.97 -16.13
C GLU A 2 1.50 -25.73 -15.45
N ASN A 3 2.76 -25.80 -15.01
CA ASN A 3 3.51 -24.68 -14.43
C ASN A 3 3.54 -23.39 -15.28
N VAL A 4 3.46 -23.53 -16.61
CA VAL A 4 3.48 -22.38 -17.53
C VAL A 4 2.11 -21.70 -17.55
N TYR A 5 1.04 -22.50 -17.50
CA TYR A 5 -0.33 -22.03 -17.42
C TYR A 5 -0.68 -21.41 -16.08
N GLU A 6 -0.14 -21.94 -14.98
CA GLU A 6 -0.30 -21.31 -13.65
C GLU A 6 0.33 -19.93 -13.60
N GLN A 7 1.53 -19.75 -14.16
CA GLN A 7 2.14 -18.42 -14.26
C GLN A 7 1.26 -17.45 -15.07
N PHE A 8 0.67 -17.91 -16.17
CA PHE A 8 -0.26 -17.10 -16.96
C PHE A 8 -1.54 -16.74 -16.22
N PHE A 9 -2.13 -17.70 -15.52
CA PHE A 9 -3.32 -17.48 -14.72
C PHE A 9 -3.05 -16.45 -13.62
N PHE A 10 -1.91 -16.56 -12.94
CA PHE A 10 -1.49 -15.63 -11.91
C PHE A 10 -1.25 -14.21 -12.45
N LEU A 11 -0.58 -14.09 -13.61
CA LEU A 11 -0.39 -12.81 -14.30
C LEU A 11 -1.71 -12.19 -14.77
N LYS A 12 -2.66 -13.01 -15.23
CA LYS A 12 -3.98 -12.54 -15.66
C LYS A 12 -4.83 -12.07 -14.47
N TYR A 13 -4.79 -12.81 -13.38
CA TYR A 13 -5.59 -12.56 -12.18
C TYR A 13 -5.11 -11.32 -11.42
N SER A 14 -3.81 -11.19 -11.20
CA SER A 14 -3.22 -10.11 -10.40
C SER A 14 -2.78 -8.91 -11.22
N GLY A 15 -2.34 -9.12 -12.47
CA GLY A 15 -1.69 -8.08 -13.27
C GLY A 15 -2.56 -7.44 -14.35
N GLY A 16 -3.73 -8.01 -14.68
CA GLY A 16 -4.60 -7.48 -15.75
C GLY A 16 -4.06 -7.68 -17.17
N TRP A 17 -2.96 -8.44 -17.34
CA TRP A 17 -2.32 -8.66 -18.63
C TRP A 17 -3.17 -9.51 -19.57
N SER A 18 -3.15 -9.21 -20.88
CA SER A 18 -3.84 -10.04 -21.87
C SER A 18 -3.09 -11.37 -22.05
N PHE A 19 -3.80 -12.50 -22.20
CA PHE A 19 -3.19 -13.81 -22.45
C PHE A 19 -2.22 -13.80 -23.64
N SER A 20 -2.53 -13.00 -24.66
CA SER A 20 -1.72 -12.77 -25.85
C SER A 20 -0.39 -12.05 -25.56
N GLU A 21 -0.36 -11.11 -24.63
CA GLU A 21 0.87 -10.38 -24.25
C GLU A 21 1.80 -11.28 -23.44
N ALA A 22 1.26 -12.05 -22.50
CA ALA A 22 2.05 -12.95 -21.70
C ALA A 22 2.68 -14.08 -22.55
N TYR A 23 1.97 -14.56 -23.59
CA TYR A 23 2.45 -15.64 -24.45
C TYR A 23 3.67 -15.23 -25.30
N ASN A 24 3.74 -13.96 -25.72
CA ASN A 24 4.88 -13.40 -26.46
C ASN A 24 6.08 -13.03 -25.59
N LEU A 25 5.96 -13.05 -24.26
CA LEU A 25 7.06 -12.72 -23.36
C LEU A 25 8.08 -13.87 -23.23
N PRO A 26 9.39 -13.57 -23.24
CA PRO A 26 10.42 -14.55 -22.92
C PRO A 26 10.19 -15.19 -21.54
N ILE A 27 10.41 -16.51 -21.43
CA ILE A 27 10.23 -17.29 -20.19
C ILE A 27 10.94 -16.66 -18.98
N GLY A 28 12.14 -16.10 -19.18
CA GLY A 28 12.90 -15.46 -18.11
C GLY A 28 12.22 -14.23 -17.53
N LEU A 29 11.62 -13.40 -18.40
CA LEU A 29 10.89 -12.20 -17.97
C LEU A 29 9.61 -12.58 -17.24
N ARG A 30 8.91 -13.63 -17.70
CA ARG A 30 7.72 -14.16 -17.04
C ARG A 30 8.02 -14.61 -15.62
N LYS A 31 9.10 -15.37 -15.44
CA LYS A 31 9.54 -15.83 -14.11
C LYS A 31 9.86 -14.64 -13.20
N TRP A 32 10.62 -13.67 -13.70
CA TRP A 32 10.95 -12.46 -12.95
C TRP A 32 9.70 -11.67 -12.52
N PHE A 33 8.71 -11.53 -13.41
CA PHE A 33 7.46 -10.84 -13.09
C PHE A 33 6.65 -11.56 -12.01
N VAL A 34 6.53 -12.89 -12.10
CA VAL A 34 5.83 -13.68 -11.08
C VAL A 34 6.55 -13.56 -9.74
N ASP A 35 7.87 -13.74 -9.71
CA ASP A 35 8.67 -13.60 -8.49
C ASP A 35 8.57 -12.19 -7.89
N ARG A 36 8.52 -11.15 -8.74
CA ARG A 36 8.34 -9.76 -8.31
C ARG A 36 6.95 -9.50 -7.74
N LEU A 37 5.91 -10.09 -8.36
CA LEU A 37 4.52 -9.92 -7.93
C LEU A 37 4.26 -10.63 -6.60
N ILE A 38 4.84 -11.82 -6.40
CA ILE A 38 4.80 -12.52 -5.09
C ILE A 38 5.42 -11.64 -4.00
N LYS A 39 6.60 -11.06 -4.25
CA LYS A 39 7.25 -10.15 -3.30
C LYS A 39 6.38 -8.93 -2.96
N GLN A 40 5.70 -8.37 -3.96
CA GLN A 40 4.81 -7.22 -3.76
C GLN A 40 3.62 -7.60 -2.85
N LEU A 41 2.99 -8.75 -3.09
CA LEU A 41 1.91 -9.28 -2.25
C LEU A 41 2.35 -9.53 -0.81
N GLU A 42 3.55 -10.07 -0.61
CA GLU A 42 4.13 -10.28 0.72
C GLU A 42 4.37 -8.96 1.45
N LEU A 43 4.94 -7.96 0.77
CA LEU A 43 5.16 -6.62 1.33
C LEU A 43 3.85 -5.91 1.69
N GLU A 44 2.83 -6.02 0.84
CA GLU A 44 1.50 -5.45 1.12
C GLU A 44 0.85 -6.11 2.32
N LYS A 45 0.96 -7.44 2.44
CA LYS A 45 0.49 -8.19 3.61
C LYS A 45 1.22 -7.76 4.88
N GLU A 46 2.55 -7.65 4.82
CA GLU A 46 3.36 -7.22 5.96
C GLU A 46 3.02 -5.78 6.39
N ALA A 47 2.84 -4.86 5.43
CA ALA A 47 2.44 -3.49 5.71
C ALA A 47 1.05 -3.41 6.36
N MET A 48 0.08 -4.21 5.88
CA MET A 48 -1.23 -4.33 6.52
C MET A 48 -1.16 -4.91 7.93
N GLU A 49 -0.36 -5.95 8.14
CA GLU A 49 -0.16 -6.57 9.45
C GLU A 49 0.51 -5.59 10.43
N ASN A 50 1.51 -4.85 9.99
CA ASN A 50 2.16 -3.82 10.79
C ASN A 50 1.23 -2.64 11.09
N ALA A 51 0.42 -2.19 10.12
CA ALA A 51 -0.57 -1.13 10.33
C ALA A 51 -1.66 -1.56 11.32
N SER A 52 -2.12 -2.81 11.26
CA SER A 52 -3.12 -3.35 12.19
C SER A 52 -2.56 -3.63 13.58
N LYS A 53 -1.28 -4.01 13.71
CA LYS A 53 -0.60 -4.20 15.01
C LYS A 53 -0.13 -2.89 15.64
N SER A 54 0.10 -1.86 14.84
CA SER A 54 0.35 -0.51 15.33
C SER A 54 -0.93 0.02 15.95
N ASN A 55 -1.09 -0.19 17.26
CA ASN A 55 -2.11 0.42 18.10
C ASN A 55 -1.96 1.95 17.98
N SER A 56 -2.66 2.53 17.00
CA SER A 56 -2.65 3.96 16.74
C SER A 56 -3.15 4.66 18.00
N ASN A 57 -2.24 5.31 18.73
CA ASN A 57 -2.57 6.30 19.75
C ASN A 57 -3.15 7.55 19.05
N SER A 58 -4.22 7.36 18.28
CA SER A 58 -5.00 8.42 17.68
C SER A 58 -5.78 9.10 18.79
N GLN A 59 -5.15 10.08 19.45
CA GLN A 59 -5.84 10.92 20.40
C GLN A 59 -6.76 11.88 19.63
N THR A 60 -8.07 11.73 19.81
CA THR A 60 -9.03 12.72 19.35
C THR A 60 -8.86 13.99 20.19
N LEU A 61 -8.64 15.11 19.53
CA LEU A 61 -8.54 16.40 20.19
C LEU A 61 -9.91 16.75 20.80
N THR A 62 -9.98 16.82 22.12
CA THR A 62 -11.16 17.27 22.88
C THR A 62 -10.90 18.66 23.45
N SER A 63 -11.95 19.32 23.95
CA SER A 63 -11.84 20.63 24.63
C SER A 63 -10.74 20.65 25.71
N THR A 64 -10.46 19.49 26.33
CA THR A 64 -9.49 19.33 27.42
C THR A 64 -8.06 19.01 26.96
N ASN A 65 -7.84 18.60 25.70
CA ASN A 65 -6.51 18.24 25.15
C ASN A 65 -6.13 19.11 23.94
N ASN A 66 -6.80 20.25 23.75
CA ASN A 66 -6.43 21.19 22.69
C ASN A 66 -5.18 21.97 23.10
N PRO A 67 -4.19 22.15 22.21
CA PRO A 67 -3.03 22.97 22.50
C PRO A 67 -3.46 24.44 22.68
N THR A 68 -2.89 25.11 23.68
CA THR A 68 -3.10 26.55 23.87
C THR A 68 -2.50 27.33 22.70
N PRO A 69 -3.24 28.26 22.07
CA PRO A 69 -2.72 29.03 20.95
C PRO A 69 -1.53 29.91 21.40
N PRO A 70 -0.54 30.14 20.52
CA PRO A 70 0.64 30.92 20.86
C PRO A 70 0.29 32.39 21.19
N PRO A 71 1.03 33.05 22.09
CA PRO A 71 0.70 34.39 22.59
C PRO A 71 0.69 35.48 21.51
N THR A 72 1.35 35.26 20.37
CA THR A 72 1.32 36.16 19.20
C THR A 72 0.00 36.10 18.43
N TYR A 73 -0.74 35.00 18.53
CA TYR A 73 -2.04 34.81 17.88
C TYR A 73 -3.11 35.71 18.52
N ALA A 74 -3.12 35.78 19.85
CA ALA A 74 -4.04 36.65 20.60
C ALA A 74 -3.80 38.14 20.31
N LYS A 75 -2.54 38.59 20.17
CA LYS A 75 -2.25 40.00 19.81
C LYS A 75 -2.68 40.39 18.39
N LYS A 76 -2.74 39.44 17.45
CA LYS A 76 -3.04 39.71 16.03
C LYS A 76 -4.53 39.58 15.70
N TYR A 77 -5.26 38.74 16.44
CA TYR A 77 -6.67 38.40 16.15
C TYR A 77 -7.61 38.52 17.37
N GLY A 78 -7.09 38.78 18.58
CA GLY A 78 -7.85 39.00 19.80
C GLY A 78 -8.18 40.48 19.97
N GLN A 79 -9.38 40.84 19.48
CA GLN A 79 -10.23 41.98 19.84
C GLN A 79 -9.60 43.30 20.30
N GLY A 80 -10.02 44.37 19.60
CA GLY A 80 -10.93 45.31 20.26
C GLY A 80 -12.35 44.75 20.21
#